data_AF-A0A953DUH8-F1
#
_entry.id   AF-A0A953DUH8-F1
#
_cell.length_a   1.000
_cell.length_b   1.000
_cell.length_c   1.000
_cell.angle_alpha   90.00
_cell.angle_beta   90.00
_cell.angle_gamma   90.00
#
_symmetry.space_group_name_H-M   'P 1'
#
loop_
_entity.id
_entity.type
_entity.pdbx_description
1 polymer ?
#
loop_
_entity_poly.entity_id
_entity_poly.type
_entity_poly.pdbx_seq_one_letter_code
_entity_poly.pdbx_strand_id
1 'polypeptide(L)'
;MSAYISFSNALRKGEVNTAWSALSAESQKILTARAKAIADASDGGMSDNPKTLLVSGTGTAPDLKEVTLLRQQGNEAWVSVVPSEGSAREVRMVKESDGWKLDVSDLLED
;
A
#
# COMPACT_ATOMS: atom_id res chain seq x y z
N MET A 1 -8.90 -9.31 -5.02
CA MET A 1 -7.85 -10.31 -4.68
C MET A 1 -6.57 -10.12 -5.48
N SER A 2 -6.61 -10.17 -6.82
CA SER A 2 -5.40 -10.05 -7.65
C SER A 2 -4.57 -8.80 -7.38
N ALA A 3 -5.19 -7.64 -7.18
CA ALA A 3 -4.46 -6.38 -6.97
C ALA A 3 -3.62 -6.35 -5.67
N TYR A 4 -4.09 -6.94 -4.57
CA TYR A 4 -3.26 -7.05 -3.34
C TYR A 4 -2.06 -7.98 -3.56
N ILE A 5 -2.28 -9.11 -4.24
CA ILE A 5 -1.20 -10.05 -4.59
C ILE A 5 -0.18 -9.37 -5.50
N SER A 6 -0.63 -8.63 -6.52
CA SER A 6 0.23 -7.85 -7.40
C SER A 6 1.05 -6.81 -6.65
N PHE A 7 0.43 -6.07 -5.72
CA PHE A 7 1.12 -5.12 -4.84
C PHE A 7 2.20 -5.81 -3.99
N SER A 8 1.84 -6.90 -3.30
CA SER A 8 2.76 -7.64 -2.45
C SER A 8 3.95 -8.21 -3.23
N ASN A 9 3.71 -8.71 -4.45
CA ASN A 9 4.76 -9.21 -5.32
C ASN A 9 5.64 -8.08 -5.84
N ALA A 10 5.06 -6.95 -6.21
CA ALA A 10 5.81 -5.78 -6.66
C ALA A 10 6.75 -5.24 -5.57
N LEU A 11 6.26 -5.15 -4.32
CA LEU A 11 7.10 -4.79 -3.18
C LEU A 11 8.26 -5.77 -2.99
N ARG A 12 7.98 -7.08 -3.02
CA ARG A 12 9.02 -8.11 -2.84
C ARG A 12 10.08 -8.08 -3.93
N LYS A 13 9.70 -7.79 -5.16
CA LYS A 13 10.61 -7.68 -6.31
C LYS A 13 11.34 -6.34 -6.40
N GLY A 14 11.03 -5.39 -5.51
CA GLY A 14 11.54 -4.02 -5.62
C GLY A 14 10.98 -3.26 -6.83
N GLU A 15 9.85 -3.69 -7.39
CA GLU A 15 9.16 -3.02 -8.49
C GLU A 15 8.37 -1.81 -7.96
N VAL A 16 9.10 -0.79 -7.53
CA VAL A 16 8.54 0.35 -6.79
C VAL A 16 7.44 1.08 -7.56
N ASN A 17 7.59 1.24 -8.89
CA ASN A 17 6.56 1.88 -9.72
C ASN A 17 5.27 1.06 -9.80
N THR A 18 5.38 -0.26 -9.85
CA THR A 18 4.23 -1.18 -9.88
C THR A 18 3.53 -1.17 -8.52
N ALA A 19 4.28 -1.24 -7.43
CA ALA A 19 3.74 -1.17 -6.07
C ALA A 19 3.03 0.17 -5.82
N TRP A 20 3.66 1.28 -6.21
CA TRP A 20 3.05 2.62 -6.12
C TRP A 20 1.75 2.71 -6.92
N SER A 21 1.75 2.21 -8.16
CA SER A 21 0.58 2.27 -9.02
C SER A 21 -0.57 1.38 -8.52
N ALA A 22 -0.32 0.42 -7.63
CA ALA A 22 -1.36 -0.41 -7.05
C ALA A 22 -2.08 0.27 -5.86
N LEU A 23 -1.57 1.39 -5.35
CA LEU A 23 -2.21 2.18 -4.30
C LEU A 23 -3.33 3.06 -4.86
N SER A 24 -4.33 3.35 -4.04
CA SER A 24 -5.40 4.30 -4.35
C SER A 24 -4.84 5.71 -4.56
N ALA A 25 -5.54 6.53 -5.33
CA ALA A 25 -5.14 7.92 -5.53
C ALA A 25 -5.03 8.70 -4.21
N GLU A 26 -5.93 8.43 -3.26
CA GLU A 26 -5.90 9.06 -1.94
C GLU A 26 -4.68 8.60 -1.12
N SER A 27 -4.37 7.30 -1.11
CA SER A 27 -3.16 6.78 -0.46
C SER A 27 -1.88 7.36 -1.06
N GLN A 28 -1.81 7.48 -2.39
CA GLN A 28 -0.68 8.11 -3.09
C GLN A 28 -0.51 9.58 -2.68
N LYS A 29 -1.62 10.32 -2.55
CA LYS A 29 -1.62 11.72 -2.11
C LYS A 29 -1.14 11.87 -0.66
N ILE A 30 -1.62 11.04 0.26
CA ILE A 30 -1.20 11.07 1.67
C ILE A 30 0.29 10.75 1.80
N LEU A 31 0.78 9.72 1.11
CA LEU A 31 2.21 9.38 1.09
C LEU A 31 3.07 10.50 0.51
N THR A 32 2.58 11.19 -0.53
CA THR A 32 3.24 12.36 -1.11
C THR A 32 3.34 13.51 -0.12
N ALA A 33 2.26 13.82 0.60
CA ALA A 33 2.26 14.85 1.64
C ALA A 33 3.23 14.48 2.79
N ARG A 34 3.25 13.21 3.21
CA ARG A 34 4.15 12.72 4.26
C ARG A 34 5.62 12.77 3.85
N ALA A 35 5.93 12.42 2.60
CA ALA A 35 7.29 12.54 2.04
C ALA A 35 7.80 13.98 2.06
N LYS A 36 6.94 14.91 1.66
CA LYS A 36 7.24 16.33 1.72
C LYS A 36 7.50 16.79 3.16
N ALA A 37 6.63 16.42 4.11
CA ALA A 37 6.77 16.81 5.51
C ALA A 37 8.06 16.26 6.15
N ILE A 38 8.45 15.02 5.82
CA ILE A 38 9.71 14.43 6.30
C ILE A 38 10.92 15.15 5.69
N ALA A 39 10.89 15.44 4.39
CA ALA A 39 11.97 16.19 3.73
C ALA A 39 12.14 17.58 4.36
N ASP A 40 11.03 18.32 4.54
CA ASP A 40 11.01 19.64 5.18
C ASP A 40 11.55 19.60 6.63
N ALA A 41 11.17 18.58 7.41
CA ALA A 41 11.65 18.40 8.79
C ALA A 41 13.13 17.99 8.88
N SER A 42 13.69 17.42 7.81
CA SER A 42 15.07 16.96 7.74
C SER A 42 16.06 18.01 7.20
N ASP A 43 15.61 19.23 6.94
CA ASP A 43 16.38 20.30 6.27
C ASP A 43 17.00 19.81 4.93
N GLY A 44 16.26 18.97 4.20
CA GLY A 44 16.70 18.34 2.95
C GLY A 44 17.61 17.12 3.12
N GLY A 45 17.85 16.64 4.34
CA GLY A 45 18.66 15.45 4.62
C GLY A 45 18.01 14.12 4.22
N MET A 46 16.69 14.08 4.02
CA MET A 46 15.95 12.94 3.48
C MET A 46 15.27 13.28 2.16
N SER A 47 15.15 12.27 1.28
CA SER A 47 14.48 12.43 0.00
C SER A 47 12.98 12.66 0.18
N ASP A 48 12.44 13.63 -0.57
CA ASP A 48 11.01 13.92 -0.71
C ASP A 48 10.26 12.92 -1.60
N ASN A 49 10.92 11.84 -2.04
CA ASN A 49 10.34 10.87 -2.94
C ASN A 49 9.38 9.93 -2.18
N PRO A 50 8.05 10.02 -2.41
CA PRO A 50 7.08 9.22 -1.67
C PRO A 50 7.15 7.74 -1.97
N LYS A 51 7.68 7.38 -3.14
CA LYS A 51 7.91 5.99 -3.51
C LYS A 51 9.01 5.35 -2.66
N THR A 52 10.01 6.13 -2.23
CA THR A 52 11.05 5.65 -1.33
C THR A 52 10.47 5.35 0.04
N LEU A 53 9.60 6.22 0.57
CA LEU A 53 8.91 5.97 1.85
C LEU A 53 8.06 4.70 1.83
N LEU A 54 7.37 4.43 0.72
CA LEU A 54 6.59 3.20 0.56
C LEU A 54 7.46 1.95 0.79
N VAL A 55 8.68 1.93 0.24
CA VAL A 55 9.57 0.77 0.32
C VAL A 55 10.34 0.73 1.64
N SER A 56 10.76 1.89 2.15
CA SER A 56 11.50 2.02 3.41
C SER A 56 10.65 1.65 4.64
N GLY A 57 9.35 1.92 4.60
CA GLY A 57 8.43 1.63 5.70
C GLY A 57 7.95 0.18 5.78
N THR A 58 7.99 -0.57 4.67
CA THR A 58 7.34 -1.90 4.60
C THR A 58 8.27 -3.09 4.79
N GLY A 59 9.60 -2.90 4.78
CA GLY A 59 10.55 -4.00 4.71
C GLY A 59 10.29 -4.92 3.50
N THR A 60 10.89 -6.11 3.47
CA THR A 60 10.53 -7.14 2.48
C THR A 60 9.10 -7.61 2.76
N ALA A 61 8.17 -7.36 1.83
CA ALA A 61 6.78 -7.81 1.99
C ALA A 61 6.73 -9.34 2.22
N PRO A 62 6.03 -9.81 3.27
CA PRO A 62 6.03 -11.22 3.64
C PRO A 62 5.43 -12.09 2.54
N ASP A 63 5.73 -13.39 2.58
CA ASP A 63 5.00 -14.36 1.79
C ASP A 63 3.52 -14.38 2.19
N LEU A 64 2.64 -14.64 1.21
CA LEU A 64 1.20 -14.68 1.43
C LEU A 64 0.76 -16.14 1.45
N LYS A 65 0.09 -16.55 2.52
CA LYS A 65 -0.55 -17.86 2.65
C LYS A 65 -1.93 -17.85 2.01
N GLU A 66 -2.72 -16.82 2.31
CA GLU A 66 -4.10 -16.73 1.86
C GLU A 66 -4.54 -15.26 1.68
N VAL A 67 -5.40 -15.02 0.69
CA VAL A 67 -6.05 -13.73 0.47
C VAL A 67 -7.54 -13.98 0.22
N THR A 68 -8.39 -13.54 1.13
CA THR A 68 -9.83 -13.86 1.16
C THR A 68 -10.68 -12.59 1.16
N LEU A 69 -11.68 -12.49 0.28
CA LEU A 69 -12.61 -11.36 0.26
C LEU A 69 -13.56 -11.51 1.43
N LEU A 70 -13.55 -10.55 2.36
CA LEU A 70 -14.42 -10.56 3.53
C LEU A 70 -15.78 -9.95 3.22
N ARG A 71 -15.77 -8.77 2.59
CA ARG A 71 -16.97 -8.03 2.21
C ARG A 71 -16.69 -7.10 1.05
N GLN A 72 -17.71 -6.80 0.26
CA GLN A 72 -17.65 -5.81 -0.82
C GLN A 72 -18.92 -4.95 -0.78
N GLN A 73 -18.75 -3.63 -0.81
CA GLN A 73 -19.84 -2.65 -0.81
C GLN A 73 -19.59 -1.61 -1.91
N GLY A 74 -20.37 -1.66 -2.99
CA GLY A 74 -20.20 -0.73 -4.12
C GLY A 74 -18.79 -0.77 -4.69
N ASN A 75 -18.08 0.35 -4.55
CA ASN A 75 -16.71 0.54 -5.03
C ASN A 75 -15.65 0.24 -3.96
N GLU A 76 -16.01 -0.43 -2.87
CA GLU A 76 -15.10 -0.77 -1.79
C GLU A 76 -15.13 -2.27 -1.50
N ALA A 77 -13.98 -2.81 -1.12
CA ALA A 77 -13.82 -4.20 -0.72
C ALA A 77 -12.87 -4.30 0.47
N TRP A 78 -13.17 -5.20 1.40
CA TRP A 78 -12.30 -5.55 2.51
C TRP A 78 -11.82 -6.97 2.31
N VAL A 79 -10.51 -7.16 2.43
CA VAL A 79 -9.83 -8.40 2.12
C VAL A 79 -9.01 -8.81 3.33
N SER A 80 -9.20 -10.04 3.79
CA SER A 80 -8.30 -10.67 4.75
C SER A 80 -7.06 -11.13 4.03
N VAL A 81 -5.90 -10.76 4.58
CA VAL A 81 -4.60 -11.17 4.10
C VAL A 81 -3.93 -11.95 5.21
N VAL A 82 -3.62 -13.21 4.95
CA VAL A 82 -2.89 -14.08 5.86
C VAL A 82 -1.47 -14.22 5.32
N PRO A 83 -0.45 -13.62 5.97
CA PRO A 83 0.93 -13.87 5.61
C PRO A 83 1.33 -15.31 5.98
N SER A 84 2.37 -15.84 5.34
CA SER A 84 2.97 -17.14 5.68
C SER A 84 3.53 -17.16 7.10
N GLU A 85 4.01 -16.01 7.57
CA GLU A 85 4.44 -15.77 8.94
C GLU A 85 3.80 -14.49 9.45
N GLY A 86 3.18 -14.54 10.63
CA GLY A 86 2.49 -13.41 11.25
C GLY A 86 0.97 -13.59 11.34
N SER A 87 0.29 -12.52 11.77
CA SER A 87 -1.17 -12.52 11.95
C SER A 87 -1.90 -12.08 10.68
N ALA A 88 -3.11 -12.59 10.51
CA ALA A 88 -4.02 -12.11 9.47
C ALA A 88 -4.33 -10.62 9.68
N ARG A 89 -4.46 -9.88 8.58
CA ARG A 89 -4.83 -8.46 8.58
C ARG A 89 -5.95 -8.18 7.59
N GLU A 90 -6.88 -7.32 7.97
CA GLU A 90 -7.89 -6.79 7.07
C GLU A 90 -7.30 -5.61 6.30
N VAL A 91 -7.57 -5.56 4.99
CA VAL A 91 -7.07 -4.56 4.08
C VAL A 91 -8.23 -4.02 3.24
N ARG A 92 -8.34 -2.69 3.17
CA ARG A 92 -9.33 -2.03 2.33
C ARG A 92 -8.82 -1.90 0.90
N MET A 93 -9.72 -2.03 -0.04
CA MET A 93 -9.50 -1.82 -1.46
C MET A 93 -10.62 -0.96 -2.03
N VAL A 94 -10.26 -0.06 -2.95
CA VAL A 94 -11.20 0.81 -3.64
C VAL A 94 -11.16 0.56 -5.14
N LYS A 95 -12.31 0.62 -5.81
CA LYS A 95 -12.42 0.44 -7.25
C LYS A 95 -12.28 1.79 -7.93
N GLU A 96 -11.17 1.98 -8.62
CA GLU A 96 -10.88 3.14 -9.46
C GLU A 96 -11.06 2.80 -10.94
N SER A 97 -10.90 3.79 -11.82
CA SER A 97 -11.15 3.65 -13.26
C SER A 97 -10.28 2.57 -13.94
N ASP A 98 -9.08 2.34 -13.42
CA ASP A 98 -8.13 1.35 -13.95
C ASP A 98 -8.10 0.04 -13.13
N GLY A 99 -8.99 -0.10 -12.15
CA GLY A 99 -9.21 -1.33 -11.41
C GLY A 99 -9.22 -1.16 -9.90
N TRP A 100 -9.11 -2.29 -9.21
CA TRP A 100 -9.03 -2.29 -7.74
C TRP A 100 -7.66 -1.83 -7.27
N LYS A 101 -7.66 -0.89 -6.35
CA LYS A 101 -6.48 -0.33 -5.70
C LYS A 101 -6.48 -0.63 -4.22
N LEU A 102 -5.28 -0.75 -3.67
CA LEU A 102 -5.06 -0.88 -2.25
C LEU A 102 -5.24 0.48 -1.59
N ASP A 103 -6.14 0.56 -0.61
CA ASP A 103 -6.35 1.78 0.16
C ASP A 103 -5.74 1.60 1.56
N VAL A 104 -4.71 2.39 1.82
CA VAL A 104 -3.98 2.43 3.09
C VAL A 104 -4.09 3.81 3.76
N SER A 105 -4.99 4.68 3.28
CA SER A 105 -5.20 6.00 3.87
C SER A 105 -5.45 5.92 5.38
N ASP A 106 -6.36 5.06 5.81
CA ASP A 106 -6.69 4.83 7.23
C ASP A 106 -5.51 4.28 8.06
N LEU A 107 -4.50 3.66 7.42
CA LEU A 107 -3.29 3.17 8.09
C LEU A 107 -2.19 4.24 8.16
N LEU A 108 -2.35 5.34 7.42
CA LEU A 108 -1.38 6.42 7.28
C LEU A 108 -1.80 7.71 7.98
N GLU A 109 -3.08 7.82 8.35
CA GLU A 109 -3.61 8.84 9.26
C GLU A 109 -3.08 8.54 10.68
N ASP A 110 -2.30 9.48 11.22
CA ASP A 110 -1.71 9.45 12.57
C ASP A 110 -2.67 10.10 13.59
#